data_AF-A0A167K0B5-F1
#
_entry.id   AF-A0A167K0B5-F1
#
_cell.length_a   1.000
_cell.length_b   1.000
_cell.length_c   1.000
_cell.angle_alpha   90.00
_cell.angle_beta   90.00
_cell.angle_gamma   90.00
#
_symmetry.space_group_name_H-M   'P 1'
#
loop_
_entity.id
_entity.type
_entity.pdbx_description
1 polymer ?
#
loop_
_entity_poly.entity_id
_entity_poly.type
_entity_poly.pdbx_seq_one_letter_code
_entity_poly.pdbx_strand_id
1 'polypeptide(L)'
;MPSSVFFLILIIGTLHHWIGYKLILSEKALRRLEPKRLFGRVCTKTVLTNMWHFSTACWFGFAAIIFMFTAFENPSKEITLFVTLSVFSFSGWLCSCSKDHKLIYWGVFLVIASISFIVAKH
;
A
#
# COMPACT_ATOMS: atom_id res chain seq x y z
N MET A 1 0.52 -24.03 12.46
CA MET A 1 1.06 -22.66 12.62
C MET A 1 0.80 -21.66 11.46
N PRO A 2 0.25 -22.01 10.28
CA PRO A 2 -0.05 -21.00 9.24
C PRO A 2 -1.37 -20.24 9.47
N SER A 3 -2.32 -20.81 10.22
CA SER A 3 -3.64 -20.20 10.47
C SER A 3 -3.56 -18.91 11.31
N SER A 4 -2.74 -18.88 12.35
CA SER A 4 -2.56 -17.68 13.21
C SER A 4 -2.00 -16.49 12.43
N VAL A 5 -1.08 -16.74 11.50
CA VAL A 5 -0.47 -15.68 10.69
C VAL A 5 -1.43 -15.19 9.61
N PHE A 6 -2.27 -16.07 9.06
CA PHE A 6 -3.36 -15.65 8.18
C PHE A 6 -4.32 -14.66 8.86
N PHE A 7 -4.71 -14.94 10.10
CA PHE A 7 -5.51 -13.99 10.89
C PHE A 7 -4.74 -12.68 11.13
N LEU A 8 -3.43 -12.75 11.37
CA LEU A 8 -2.58 -11.57 11.52
C LEU A 8 -2.59 -10.69 10.25
N ILE A 9 -2.44 -11.29 9.06
CA ILE A 9 -2.51 -10.59 7.76
C ILE A 9 -3.85 -9.89 7.60
N LEU A 10 -4.95 -10.62 7.86
CA LEU A 10 -6.29 -10.05 7.76
C LEU A 10 -6.48 -8.91 8.74
N ILE A 11 -6.10 -9.08 10.01
CA ILE A 11 -6.24 -8.06 11.05
C ILE A 11 -5.40 -6.82 10.70
N ILE A 12 -4.12 -6.97 10.38
CA ILE A 12 -3.22 -5.85 10.08
C ILE A 12 -3.78 -5.01 8.93
N GLY A 13 -4.12 -5.63 7.80
CA GLY A 13 -4.59 -4.90 6.63
C GLY A 13 -6.00 -4.32 6.81
N THR A 14 -6.94 -5.09 7.38
CA THR A 14 -8.33 -4.62 7.58
C THR A 14 -8.44 -3.56 8.68
N LEU A 15 -7.75 -3.75 9.80
CA LEU A 15 -7.73 -2.80 10.91
C LEU A 15 -7.08 -1.49 10.47
N HIS A 16 -5.93 -1.57 9.76
CA HIS A 16 -5.30 -0.39 9.18
C HIS A 16 -6.29 0.31 8.24
N HIS A 17 -6.86 -0.38 7.25
CA HIS A 17 -7.81 0.22 6.33
C HIS A 17 -9.00 0.90 7.06
N TRP A 18 -9.59 0.22 8.04
CA TRP A 18 -10.71 0.73 8.82
C TRP A 18 -10.36 1.97 9.64
N ILE A 19 -9.20 1.97 10.31
CA ILE A 19 -8.76 3.08 11.14
C ILE A 19 -8.61 4.34 10.30
N GLY A 20 -7.92 4.31 9.16
CA GLY A 20 -7.77 5.53 8.38
C GLY A 20 -9.02 5.93 7.63
N TYR A 21 -9.89 5.00 7.24
CA TYR A 21 -11.20 5.41 6.75
C TYR A 21 -11.95 6.24 7.80
N LYS A 22 -11.96 5.77 9.06
CA LYS A 22 -12.67 6.44 10.16
C LYS A 22 -12.00 7.76 10.58
N LEU A 23 -10.67 7.77 10.69
CA LEU A 23 -9.92 8.88 11.29
C LEU A 23 -9.39 9.90 10.29
N ILE A 24 -9.14 9.51 9.04
CA ILE A 24 -8.41 10.33 8.06
C ILE A 24 -9.29 10.66 6.85
N LEU A 25 -9.98 9.66 6.30
CA LEU A 25 -10.78 9.81 5.06
C LEU A 25 -12.25 10.15 5.33
N SER A 26 -12.70 10.12 6.58
CA SER A 26 -14.08 10.47 6.91
C SER A 26 -14.34 11.95 6.61
N GLU A 27 -15.56 12.26 6.17
CA GLU A 27 -15.97 13.65 5.88
C GLU A 27 -15.75 14.58 7.08
N LYS A 28 -15.90 14.06 8.31
CA LYS A 28 -15.61 14.79 9.55
C LYS A 28 -14.12 15.12 9.68
N ALA A 29 -13.24 14.17 9.36
CA ALA A 29 -11.79 14.38 9.40
C ALA A 29 -11.32 15.37 8.32
N LEU A 30 -11.82 15.21 7.08
CA LEU A 30 -11.53 16.11 5.96
C LEU A 30 -11.99 17.55 6.21
N ARG A 31 -13.11 17.75 6.91
CA ARG A 31 -13.59 19.08 7.31
C ARG A 31 -12.66 19.77 8.32
N ARG A 32 -12.02 18.99 9.22
CA ARG A 32 -11.08 19.53 10.23
C ARG A 32 -9.76 19.99 9.63
N LEU A 33 -9.37 19.44 8.47
CA LEU A 33 -8.10 19.76 7.82
C LEU A 33 -8.06 21.17 7.19
N GLU A 34 -9.19 21.89 7.10
CA GLU A 34 -9.33 23.22 6.48
C GLU A 34 -8.32 23.46 5.33
N PRO A 35 -8.42 22.75 4.18
CA PRO A 35 -7.39 22.84 3.15
C PRO A 35 -7.35 24.25 2.56
N LYS A 36 -6.42 25.08 3.09
CA LYS A 36 -6.32 26.53 2.84
C LYS A 36 -5.64 26.91 1.51
N ARG A 37 -5.22 25.97 0.65
CA ARG A 37 -4.45 26.30 -0.57
C ARG A 37 -4.75 25.49 -1.85
N LEU A 38 -4.57 26.24 -2.96
CA LEU A 38 -4.52 26.02 -4.42
C LEU A 38 -5.15 24.79 -5.11
N PHE A 39 -5.22 23.61 -4.50
CA PHE A 39 -5.80 22.40 -5.13
C PHE A 39 -7.12 21.93 -4.48
N GLY A 40 -7.52 22.59 -3.38
CA GLY A 40 -8.84 22.43 -2.77
C GLY A 40 -9.09 21.09 -2.06
N ARG A 41 -10.28 20.97 -1.46
CA ARG A 41 -10.71 19.78 -0.68
C ARG A 41 -10.73 18.48 -1.49
N VAL A 42 -11.02 18.57 -2.79
CA VAL A 42 -11.11 17.41 -3.70
C VAL A 42 -9.73 16.79 -3.92
N CYS A 43 -8.71 17.59 -4.24
CA CYS A 43 -7.36 17.08 -4.42
C CYS A 43 -6.80 16.48 -3.12
N THR A 44 -6.99 17.16 -1.99
CA THR A 44 -6.57 16.64 -0.67
C THR A 44 -7.21 15.29 -0.38
N LYS A 45 -8.52 15.15 -0.63
CA LYS A 45 -9.24 13.89 -0.47
C LYS A 45 -8.68 12.81 -1.40
N THR A 46 -8.49 13.08 -2.69
CA THR A 46 -7.93 12.11 -3.64
C THR A 46 -6.54 11.65 -3.21
N VAL A 47 -5.63 12.58 -2.90
CA VAL A 47 -4.25 12.26 -2.51
C VAL A 47 -4.25 11.40 -1.24
N LEU A 48 -5.00 11.81 -0.21
CA LEU A 48 -5.10 11.06 1.04
C LEU A 48 -5.67 9.66 0.81
N THR A 49 -6.73 9.53 0.02
CA THR A 49 -7.33 8.22 -0.30
C THR A 49 -6.34 7.31 -1.01
N ASN A 50 -5.62 7.83 -2.02
CA ASN A 50 -4.66 7.04 -2.78
C ASN A 50 -3.44 6.64 -1.94
N MET A 51 -2.90 7.56 -1.14
CA MET A 51 -1.83 7.25 -0.19
C MET A 51 -2.30 6.25 0.88
N TRP A 52 -3.56 6.34 1.29
CA TRP A 52 -4.13 5.41 2.24
C TRP A 52 -4.20 3.99 1.67
N HIS A 53 -4.80 3.82 0.49
CA HIS A 53 -4.86 2.51 -0.18
C HIS A 53 -3.47 1.93 -0.43
N PHE A 54 -2.50 2.76 -0.85
CA PHE A 54 -1.11 2.34 -0.98
C PHE A 54 -0.53 1.83 0.35
N SER A 55 -0.72 2.59 1.44
CA SER A 55 -0.25 2.16 2.76
C SER A 55 -0.90 0.85 3.20
N THR A 56 -2.20 0.65 2.94
CA THR A 56 -2.90 -0.61 3.20
C THR A 56 -2.29 -1.78 2.43
N ALA A 57 -1.98 -1.59 1.14
CA ALA A 57 -1.29 -2.61 0.35
C ALA A 57 0.10 -2.94 0.92
N CYS A 58 0.84 -1.93 1.38
CA CYS A 58 2.13 -2.13 2.07
C CYS A 58 1.98 -2.92 3.37
N TRP A 59 0.92 -2.69 4.15
CA TRP A 59 0.64 -3.45 5.37
C TRP A 59 0.32 -4.91 5.10
N PHE A 60 -0.44 -5.20 4.04
CA PHE A 60 -0.63 -6.59 3.58
C PHE A 60 0.69 -7.21 3.13
N GLY A 61 1.52 -6.46 2.40
CA GLY A 61 2.87 -6.88 2.01
C GLY A 61 3.77 -7.20 3.20
N PHE A 62 3.79 -6.33 4.21
CA PHE A 62 4.54 -6.53 5.44
C PHE A 62 4.09 -7.79 6.18
N ALA A 63 2.79 -8.02 6.29
CA ALA A 63 2.25 -9.22 6.91
C ALA A 63 2.58 -10.49 6.09
N ALA A 64 2.61 -10.40 4.75
CA ALA A 64 3.07 -11.49 3.89
C ALA A 64 4.57 -11.80 4.09
N ILE A 65 5.41 -10.79 4.30
CA ILE A 65 6.83 -11.00 4.65
C ILE A 65 6.93 -11.73 6.00
N ILE A 66 6.20 -11.28 7.03
CA ILE A 66 6.16 -11.99 8.32
C ILE A 66 5.76 -13.46 8.12
N PHE A 67 4.74 -13.72 7.30
CA PHE A 67 4.33 -15.08 6.98
C PHE A 67 5.47 -15.91 6.39
N MET A 68 6.19 -15.39 5.40
CA MET A 68 7.31 -16.12 4.80
C MET A 68 8.39 -16.48 5.82
N PHE A 69 8.74 -15.56 6.72
CA PHE A 69 9.71 -15.82 7.78
C PHE A 69 9.24 -16.79 8.86
N THR A 70 7.92 -16.97 9.01
CA THR A 70 7.35 -17.91 9.99
C THR A 70 7.00 -19.27 9.39
N ALA A 71 6.71 -19.35 8.10
CA ALA A 71 6.28 -20.55 7.40
C ALA A 71 7.46 -21.34 6.80
N PHE A 72 8.57 -20.66 6.49
CA PHE A 72 9.76 -21.27 5.90
C PHE A 72 10.96 -21.07 6.83
N GLU A 73 11.74 -22.12 7.04
CA GLU A 73 12.91 -22.12 7.92
C GLU A 73 14.06 -21.26 7.37
N ASN A 74 14.12 -21.11 6.04
CA ASN A 74 15.07 -20.24 5.33
C ASN A 74 14.35 -19.50 4.19
N PRO A 75 13.68 -18.37 4.46
CA PRO A 75 13.01 -17.61 3.42
C PRO A 75 14.04 -17.03 2.44
N SER A 76 13.88 -17.34 1.15
CA SER A 76 14.73 -16.79 0.09
C SER A 76 14.55 -15.27 -0.02
N LYS A 77 15.66 -14.57 -0.28
CA LYS A 77 15.66 -13.12 -0.59
C LYS A 77 14.76 -12.81 -1.77
N GLU A 78 14.69 -13.72 -2.75
CA GLU A 78 13.86 -13.62 -3.95
C GLU A 78 12.38 -13.54 -3.58
N ILE A 79 11.93 -14.33 -2.60
CA ILE A 79 10.53 -14.36 -2.16
C ILE A 79 10.15 -13.00 -1.55
N THR A 80 11.03 -12.42 -0.74
CA THR A 80 10.81 -11.08 -0.17
C THR A 80 10.71 -10.02 -1.26
N LEU A 81 11.63 -10.06 -2.23
CA LEU A 81 11.60 -9.16 -3.38
C LEU A 81 10.36 -9.36 -4.27
N PHE A 82 9.87 -10.59 -4.39
CA PHE A 82 8.64 -10.89 -5.12
C PHE A 82 7.39 -10.33 -4.42
N VAL A 83 7.35 -10.38 -3.08
CA VAL A 83 6.30 -9.71 -2.31
C VAL A 83 6.35 -8.19 -2.52
N THR A 84 7.55 -7.59 -2.44
CA THR A 84 7.74 -6.16 -2.74
C THR A 84 7.28 -5.81 -4.15
N LEU A 85 7.72 -6.56 -5.16
CA LEU A 85 7.30 -6.43 -6.55
C LEU A 85 5.77 -6.46 -6.67
N SER A 86 5.12 -7.43 -6.04
CA SER A 86 3.66 -7.61 -6.10
C SER A 86 2.92 -6.41 -5.51
N VAL A 87 3.35 -5.93 -4.33
CA VAL A 87 2.74 -4.78 -3.63
C VAL A 87 2.86 -3.51 -4.47
N PHE A 88 4.07 -3.21 -4.96
CA PHE A 88 4.33 -1.98 -5.72
C PHE A 88 3.73 -2.02 -7.12
N SER A 89 3.69 -3.19 -7.78
CA SER A 89 3.03 -3.35 -9.08
C SER A 89 1.52 -3.17 -8.96
N PHE A 90 0.88 -3.80 -7.98
CA PHE A 90 -0.55 -3.66 -7.73
C PHE A 90 -0.92 -2.22 -7.36
N SER A 91 -0.10 -1.58 -6.53
CA SER A 91 -0.30 -0.18 -6.16
C SER A 91 -0.12 0.77 -7.34
N GLY A 92 0.92 0.55 -8.16
CA GLY A 92 1.15 1.29 -9.41
C GLY A 92 -0.01 1.16 -10.38
N TRP A 93 -0.52 -0.07 -10.57
CA TRP A 93 -1.72 -0.34 -11.37
C TRP A 93 -2.92 0.45 -10.83
N LEU A 94 -3.27 0.30 -9.55
CA LEU A 94 -4.41 0.99 -8.95
C LEU A 94 -4.32 2.52 -9.13
N CYS A 95 -3.13 3.08 -8.96
CA CYS A 95 -2.91 4.50 -9.21
C CYS A 95 -3.04 4.87 -10.70
N SER A 96 -2.62 4.01 -11.65
CA SER A 96 -2.79 4.27 -13.09
C SER A 96 -4.25 4.25 -13.56
N CYS A 97 -5.11 3.46 -12.90
CA CYS A 97 -6.55 3.44 -13.20
C CYS A 97 -7.30 4.67 -12.64
N SER A 98 -6.68 5.44 -11.76
CA SER A 98 -7.28 6.63 -11.19
C SER A 98 -7.30 7.76 -12.23
N LYS A 99 -8.48 8.33 -12.47
CA LYS A 99 -8.69 9.38 -13.50
C LYS A 99 -7.93 10.68 -13.22
N ASP A 100 -7.34 10.85 -12.04
CA ASP A 100 -6.50 11.99 -11.67
C ASP A 100 -5.05 11.77 -12.14
N HIS A 101 -4.86 12.01 -13.44
CA HIS A 101 -3.62 11.91 -14.22
C HIS A 101 -2.44 12.80 -13.73
N LYS A 102 -2.59 13.50 -12.60
CA LYS A 102 -1.56 14.37 -11.99
C LYS A 102 -0.70 13.67 -10.93
N LEU A 103 -1.03 12.44 -10.54
CA LEU A 103 -0.29 11.73 -9.48
C LEU A 103 0.94 11.03 -10.07
N ILE A 104 2.05 11.75 -10.18
CA ILE A 104 3.41 11.26 -10.54
C ILE A 104 3.80 9.92 -9.85
N TYR A 105 3.19 9.63 -8.69
CA TYR A 105 3.47 8.47 -7.86
C TYR A 105 3.27 7.10 -8.54
N TRP A 106 2.39 6.96 -9.55
CA TRP A 106 2.21 5.66 -10.24
C TRP A 106 3.50 5.20 -10.93
N GLY A 107 4.20 6.12 -11.59
CA GLY A 107 5.48 5.85 -12.24
C GLY A 107 6.55 5.46 -11.24
N VAL A 108 6.59 6.14 -10.08
CA VAL A 108 7.52 5.80 -8.99
C VAL A 108 7.28 4.38 -8.48
N PHE A 109 6.02 3.96 -8.29
CA PHE A 109 5.70 2.60 -7.85
C PHE A 109 6.13 1.55 -8.88
N LEU A 110 5.92 1.80 -10.17
CA LEU A 110 6.37 0.89 -11.23
C LEU A 110 7.91 0.85 -11.35
N VAL A 111 8.60 1.96 -11.09
CA VAL A 111 10.07 1.99 -11.04
C VAL A 111 10.59 1.13 -9.89
N ILE A 112 10.02 1.27 -8.69
CA ILE A 112 10.40 0.44 -7.54
C ILE A 112 10.15 -1.04 -7.84
N ALA A 113 8.97 -1.37 -8.39
CA ALA A 113 8.65 -2.72 -8.84
C ALA A 113 9.69 -3.25 -9.85
N SER A 114 10.04 -2.47 -10.86
CA SER A 114 11.01 -2.85 -11.89
C SER A 114 12.41 -3.08 -11.29
N ILE A 115 12.86 -2.22 -10.38
CA ILE A 115 14.13 -2.39 -9.67
C ILE A 115 14.10 -3.67 -8.83
N SER A 116 13.02 -3.92 -8.09
CA SER A 116 12.87 -5.16 -7.32
C SER A 116 12.94 -6.41 -8.19
N PHE A 117 12.34 -6.38 -9.39
CA PHE A 117 12.41 -7.49 -10.35
C PHE A 117 13.83 -7.72 -10.89
N ILE A 118 14.54 -6.64 -11.25
CA ILE A 118 15.92 -6.72 -11.73
C ILE A 118 16.83 -7.31 -10.64
N VAL A 119 16.69 -6.85 -9.40
CA VAL A 119 17.47 -7.35 -8.26
C VAL A 119 17.10 -8.78 -7.90
N ALA A 120 15.84 -9.20 -8.07
CA ALA A 120 15.45 -10.59 -7.78
C ALA A 120 15.98 -11.60 -8.80
N LYS A 121 16.31 -11.15 -10.02
CA LYS A 121 16.83 -12.00 -11.10
C LYS A 121 18.36 -12.14 -11.06
N HIS A 122 19.05 -11.26 -10.34
CA HIS A 122 20.51 -11.21 -10.19
C HIS A 122 20.95 -11.74 -8.83
#